data_AF-A4HTN2-F1
#
_entry.id   AF-A4HTN2-F1
#
_cell.length_a   1.000
_cell.length_b   1.000
_cell.length_c   1.000
_cell.angle_alpha   90.00
_cell.angle_beta   90.00
_cell.angle_gamma   90.00
#
_symmetry.space_group_name_H-M   'P 1'
#
loop_
_entity.id
_entity.type
_entity.pdbx_description
1 polymer ?
#
loop_
_entity_poly.entity_id
_entity_poly.type
_entity_poly.pdbx_seq_one_letter_code
_entity_poly.pdbx_strand_id
1 'polypeptide(L)'
;MSSRGAAATAMAKVSRLVSPRLRIIHRDYLTRRGGRTHQRRSAVAVDYTPTYFATYKSDPGQCPRLIDAEAVHGDEQAFWSARRDFYRGGASRSYYPAWDRQAQALIMLTREVPRIPQEAAFRLFTLGLKMMLLPRLVAGVELMLPSWVTMNAESLLSEGLAGKVAEADGDGKATGAVADAAAPPSASSAGASEDSGSANAEKK
;
A
#
# COMPACT_ATOMS: atom_id res chain seq x y z
N MET A 1 7.79 -24.30 -17.55
CA MET A 1 8.41 -22.96 -17.69
C MET A 1 7.80 -21.87 -16.78
N SER A 2 6.87 -22.17 -15.85
CA SER A 2 6.13 -21.17 -15.06
C SER A 2 6.84 -20.67 -13.77
N SER A 3 7.75 -21.46 -13.20
CA SER A 3 8.36 -21.16 -11.89
C SER A 3 9.27 -19.92 -11.87
N ARG A 4 9.97 -19.62 -12.98
CA ARG A 4 10.86 -18.45 -13.07
C ARG A 4 10.08 -17.13 -13.10
N GLY A 5 8.92 -17.08 -13.76
CA GLY A 5 8.06 -15.90 -13.81
C GLY A 5 7.42 -15.58 -12.46
N ALA A 6 6.95 -16.61 -11.74
CA ALA A 6 6.43 -16.46 -10.39
C ALA A 6 7.50 -15.97 -9.40
N ALA A 7 8.72 -16.51 -9.47
CA ALA A 7 9.84 -16.08 -8.64
C ALA A 7 10.25 -14.62 -8.91
N ALA A 8 10.32 -14.20 -10.18
CA ALA A 8 10.64 -12.82 -10.55
C ALA A 8 9.57 -11.83 -10.03
N THR A 9 8.29 -12.21 -10.11
CA THR A 9 7.17 -11.40 -9.60
C THR A 9 7.20 -11.30 -8.08
N ALA A 10 7.49 -12.40 -7.38
CA ALA A 10 7.65 -12.40 -5.92
C ALA A 10 8.84 -11.54 -5.49
N MET A 11 10.00 -11.66 -6.16
CA MET A 11 11.16 -10.82 -5.91
C MET A 11 10.88 -9.33 -6.15
N ALA A 12 10.15 -8.98 -7.22
CA ALA A 12 9.75 -7.60 -7.49
C ALA A 12 8.75 -7.06 -6.45
N LYS A 13 7.85 -7.90 -5.92
CA LYS A 13 6.94 -7.50 -4.82
C LYS A 13 7.71 -7.28 -3.52
N VAL A 14 8.61 -8.19 -3.17
CA VAL A 14 9.47 -8.06 -1.99
C VAL A 14 10.34 -6.82 -2.14
N SER A 15 10.97 -6.60 -3.30
CA SER A 15 11.79 -5.40 -3.52
C SER A 15 10.96 -4.13 -3.40
N ARG A 16 9.75 -4.04 -3.95
CA ARG A 16 8.88 -2.85 -3.81
C ARG A 16 8.45 -2.58 -2.37
N LEU A 17 8.12 -3.61 -1.60
CA LEU A 17 7.70 -3.47 -0.20
C LEU A 17 8.86 -3.16 0.75
N VAL A 18 10.05 -3.69 0.42
CA VAL A 18 11.25 -3.61 1.26
C VAL A 18 12.11 -2.39 0.92
N SER A 19 12.18 -2.02 -0.36
CA SER A 19 13.00 -0.92 -0.91
C SER A 19 12.83 0.44 -0.23
N PRO A 20 11.64 0.90 0.20
CA PRO A 20 11.54 2.22 0.81
C PRO A 20 12.11 2.26 2.25
N ARG A 21 12.31 1.10 2.88
CA ARG A 21 12.63 0.99 4.32
C ARG A 21 13.96 0.33 4.61
N LEU A 22 14.40 -0.58 3.74
CA LEU A 22 15.69 -1.25 3.86
C LEU A 22 16.61 -0.83 2.72
N ARG A 23 17.90 -0.76 3.04
CA ARG A 23 18.99 -0.58 2.10
C ARG A 23 19.97 -1.73 2.24
N ILE A 24 20.56 -2.12 1.13
CA ILE A 24 21.71 -3.02 1.12
C ILE A 24 22.94 -2.15 1.27
N ILE A 25 23.73 -2.39 2.32
CA ILE A 25 25.02 -1.74 2.51
C ILE A 25 26.11 -2.77 2.20
N HIS A 26 26.95 -2.44 1.22
CA HIS A 26 28.15 -3.18 0.89
C HIS A 26 29.36 -2.33 1.29
N ARG A 27 30.15 -2.80 2.25
CA ARG A 27 31.37 -2.10 2.69
C ARG A 27 32.57 -3.02 2.55
N ASP A 28 33.57 -2.53 1.84
CA ASP A 28 34.85 -3.21 1.68
C ASP A 28 35.89 -2.63 2.61
N TYR A 29 36.63 -3.51 3.27
CA TYR A 29 37.67 -3.16 4.21
C TYR A 29 38.95 -3.92 3.89
N LEU A 30 40.09 -3.26 4.03
CA LEU A 30 41.39 -3.90 4.00
C LEU A 30 41.77 -4.27 5.44
N THR A 31 41.89 -5.57 5.70
CA THR A 31 42.32 -6.08 7.01
C THR A 31 43.73 -6.64 6.90
N ARG A 32 44.61 -6.29 7.85
CA ARG A 32 45.93 -6.93 7.97
C ARG A 32 45.82 -8.14 8.88
N ARG A 33 46.21 -9.32 8.39
CA ARG A 33 46.35 -10.53 9.23
C ARG A 33 47.84 -10.87 9.31
N GLY A 34 48.40 -10.90 10.52
CA GLY A 34 49.81 -11.26 10.73
C GLY A 34 50.83 -10.29 10.11
N GLY A 35 50.47 -9.02 9.89
CA GLY A 35 51.39 -7.95 9.49
C GLY A 35 51.96 -8.02 8.06
N ARG A 36 51.79 -9.13 7.33
CA ARG A 36 52.46 -9.34 6.03
C ARG A 36 51.58 -9.20 4.80
N THR A 37 50.28 -9.50 4.88
CA THR A 37 49.37 -9.41 3.73
C THR A 37 48.10 -8.65 4.07
N HIS A 38 47.73 -7.72 3.19
CA HIS A 38 46.43 -7.05 3.23
C HIS A 38 45.40 -7.99 2.58
N GLN A 39 44.36 -8.35 3.34
CA GLN A 39 43.21 -9.11 2.86
C GLN A 39 42.02 -8.17 2.70
N ARG A 40 41.44 -8.09 1.49
CA ARG A 40 40.17 -7.42 1.26
C ARG A 40 39.04 -8.28 1.84
N ARG A 41 38.24 -7.71 2.73
CA ARG A 41 37.03 -8.33 3.29
C ARG A 41 35.85 -7.43 3.00
N SER A 42 34.74 -8.01 2.57
CA SER A 42 33.48 -7.31 2.37
C SER A 42 32.51 -7.64 3.51
N ALA A 43 31.77 -6.64 3.96
CA ALA A 43 30.62 -6.80 4.84
C ALA A 43 29.38 -6.38 4.06
N VAL A 44 28.45 -7.32 3.90
CA VAL A 44 27.17 -7.09 3.22
C VAL A 44 26.07 -7.23 4.26
N ALA A 45 25.34 -6.14 4.50
CA ALA A 45 24.27 -6.10 5.47
C ALA A 45 23.01 -5.48 4.85
N VAL A 46 21.85 -5.89 5.37
CA VAL A 46 20.57 -5.26 5.08
C VAL A 46 20.22 -4.42 6.30
N ASP A 47 20.29 -3.11 6.14
CA ASP A 47 20.02 -2.16 7.22
C ASP A 47 18.75 -1.36 6.91
N TYR A 48 18.14 -0.78 7.93
CA TYR A 48 17.10 0.23 7.73
C TYR A 48 17.67 1.48 7.04
N THR A 49 16.82 2.21 6.32
CA THR A 49 17.18 3.50 5.75
C THR A 49 17.51 4.49 6.88
N PRO A 50 18.45 5.43 6.69
CA PRO A 50 18.84 6.38 7.73
C PRO A 50 17.66 7.21 8.26
N THR A 51 16.70 7.55 7.39
CA THR A 51 15.49 8.28 7.75
C THR A 51 14.60 7.47 8.71
N TYR A 52 14.41 6.18 8.41
CA TYR A 52 13.62 5.28 9.26
C TYR A 52 14.30 5.01 10.61
N PHE A 53 15.63 4.92 10.63
CA PHE A 53 16.37 4.73 11.87
C PHE A 53 16.45 6.02 12.70
N ALA A 54 16.49 7.20 12.06
CA ALA A 54 16.44 8.49 12.74
C ALA A 54 15.11 8.68 13.49
N THR A 55 13.98 8.29 12.87
CA THR A 55 12.67 8.34 13.53
C THR A 55 12.58 7.38 14.72
N TYR A 56 13.20 6.19 14.64
CA TYR A 56 13.26 5.25 15.77
C TYR A 56 14.06 5.81 16.95
N LYS A 57 15.19 6.48 16.65
CA LYS A 57 16.05 7.09 17.67
C LYS A 57 15.41 8.29 18.34
N SER A 58 14.63 9.09 17.61
CA SER A 58 13.93 10.22 18.21
C SER A 58 12.82 9.75 19.12
N ASP A 59 11.95 8.86 18.61
CA ASP A 59 10.81 8.32 19.36
C ASP A 59 10.59 6.84 18.99
N PRO A 60 10.90 5.88 19.88
CA PRO A 60 10.72 4.46 19.57
C PRO A 60 9.26 4.12 19.27
N GLY A 61 8.31 4.81 19.90
CA GLY A 61 6.87 4.64 19.67
C GLY A 61 6.38 5.05 18.26
N GLN A 62 7.14 5.87 17.52
CA GLN A 62 6.76 6.27 16.16
C GLN A 62 7.15 5.22 15.08
N CYS A 63 7.91 4.19 15.46
CA CYS A 63 8.37 3.16 14.54
C CYS A 63 7.68 1.81 14.77
N PRO A 64 6.49 1.56 14.18
CA PRO A 64 5.63 0.43 14.54
C PRO A 64 6.16 -0.96 14.18
N ARG A 65 7.32 -1.06 13.51
CA ARG A 65 7.92 -2.35 13.10
C ARG A 65 9.16 -2.72 13.90
N LEU A 66 9.66 -1.80 14.72
CA LEU A 66 10.75 -2.07 15.66
C LEU A 66 10.13 -2.16 17.03
N ILE A 67 10.42 -3.25 17.73
CA ILE A 67 9.89 -3.52 19.06
C ILE A 67 11.10 -3.65 19.96
N ASP A 68 11.05 -2.95 21.08
CA ASP A 68 12.06 -3.06 22.13
C ASP A 68 12.04 -4.47 22.72
N ALA A 69 13.20 -5.10 22.91
CA ALA A 69 13.23 -6.52 23.28
C ALA A 69 12.79 -6.73 24.74
N GLU A 70 12.98 -5.73 25.62
CA GLU A 70 12.39 -5.71 26.96
C GLU A 70 10.85 -5.79 26.94
N ALA A 71 10.20 -5.22 25.93
CA ALA A 71 8.74 -5.30 25.79
C ALA A 71 8.27 -6.71 25.37
N VAL A 72 9.14 -7.54 24.80
CA VAL A 72 8.79 -8.88 24.32
C VAL A 72 8.87 -9.92 25.43
N HIS A 73 9.94 -9.89 26.23
CA HIS A 73 10.20 -10.93 27.22
C HIS A 73 10.65 -10.41 28.60
N GLY A 74 10.58 -9.10 28.84
CA GLY A 74 11.03 -8.49 30.09
C GLY A 74 12.54 -8.36 30.14
N ASP A 75 13.13 -8.58 31.31
CA ASP A 75 14.55 -8.35 31.56
C ASP A 75 15.48 -9.13 30.59
N GLU A 76 16.08 -8.40 29.65
CA GLU A 76 17.05 -8.90 28.69
C GLU A 76 18.32 -9.41 29.36
N GLN A 77 18.74 -8.76 30.45
CA GLN A 77 19.95 -9.13 31.16
C GLN A 77 19.78 -10.53 31.77
N ALA A 78 18.66 -10.79 32.42
CA ALA A 78 18.34 -12.13 32.92
C ALA A 78 18.17 -13.15 31.78
N PHE A 79 17.51 -12.77 30.68
CA PHE A 79 17.25 -13.67 29.55
C PHE A 79 18.55 -14.13 28.85
N TRP A 80 19.39 -13.19 28.41
CA TRP A 80 20.61 -13.52 27.66
C TRP A 80 21.72 -14.10 28.55
N SER A 81 21.81 -13.67 29.80
CA SER A 81 22.81 -14.18 30.75
C SER A 81 22.40 -15.45 31.50
N ALA A 82 21.14 -15.89 31.35
CA ALA A 82 20.68 -17.09 32.03
C ALA A 82 21.53 -18.31 31.66
N ARG A 83 21.88 -19.07 32.70
CA ARG A 83 22.70 -20.27 32.60
C ARG A 83 21.85 -21.51 32.80
N ARG A 84 22.28 -22.62 32.22
CA ARG A 84 21.59 -23.91 32.31
C ARG A 84 21.85 -24.53 33.67
N ASP A 85 20.83 -24.58 34.51
CA ASP A 85 20.93 -25.08 35.88
C ASP A 85 20.49 -26.55 36.03
N PHE A 86 19.82 -27.12 35.03
CA PHE A 86 19.29 -28.48 35.08
C PHE A 86 20.41 -29.54 35.18
N TYR A 87 20.47 -30.23 36.33
CA TYR A 87 21.48 -31.23 36.70
C TYR A 87 22.95 -30.77 36.57
N ARG A 88 23.21 -29.46 36.53
CA ARG A 88 24.58 -28.90 36.50
C ARG A 88 24.83 -28.01 37.70
N GLY A 89 25.67 -28.51 38.60
CA GLY A 89 26.20 -27.74 39.72
C GLY A 89 27.37 -26.85 39.31
N GLY A 90 27.48 -25.68 39.95
CA GLY A 90 28.69 -24.87 40.00
C GLY A 90 29.15 -24.25 38.67
N ALA A 91 30.47 -24.17 38.49
CA ALA A 91 31.15 -23.46 37.39
C ALA A 91 30.92 -24.07 36.00
N SER A 92 30.30 -25.26 35.91
CA SER A 92 30.00 -25.96 34.64
C SER A 92 28.71 -25.46 33.95
N ARG A 93 28.06 -24.46 34.54
CA ARG A 93 26.86 -23.81 34.01
C ARG A 93 27.19 -23.00 32.75
N SER A 94 26.95 -23.61 31.60
CA SER A 94 27.03 -22.93 30.31
C SER A 94 25.79 -22.06 30.08
N TYR A 95 25.95 -20.96 29.33
CA TYR A 95 24.81 -20.22 28.78
C TYR A 95 23.93 -21.12 27.90
N TYR A 96 22.68 -20.71 27.71
CA TYR A 96 21.83 -21.33 26.69
C TYR A 96 22.42 -21.07 25.28
N PRO A 97 22.28 -22.03 24.36
CA PRO A 97 22.80 -21.86 23.01
C PRO A 97 22.05 -20.75 22.25
N ALA A 98 22.73 -20.06 21.35
CA ALA A 98 22.18 -18.91 20.62
C ALA A 98 20.92 -19.26 19.81
N TRP A 99 20.86 -20.46 19.21
CA TRP A 99 19.70 -20.88 18.41
C TRP A 99 18.42 -21.02 19.25
N ASP A 100 18.54 -21.46 20.52
CA ASP A 100 17.40 -21.62 21.42
C ASP A 100 16.87 -20.24 21.86
N ARG A 101 17.78 -19.31 22.18
CA ARG A 101 17.40 -17.94 22.51
C ARG A 101 16.74 -17.22 21.34
N GLN A 102 17.28 -17.38 20.13
CA GLN A 102 16.69 -16.82 18.91
C GLN A 102 15.31 -17.43 18.63
N ALA A 103 15.16 -18.75 18.80
CA ALA A 103 13.88 -19.42 18.63
C ALA A 103 12.85 -18.94 19.66
N GLN A 104 13.21 -18.84 20.93
CA GLN A 104 12.34 -18.32 21.98
C GLN A 104 11.91 -16.88 21.70
N ALA A 105 12.84 -15.99 21.34
CA ALA A 105 12.52 -14.60 20.99
C ALA A 105 11.58 -14.53 19.77
N LEU A 106 11.84 -15.33 18.73
CA LEU A 106 10.97 -15.40 17.55
C LEU A 106 9.57 -15.91 17.91
N ILE A 107 9.47 -16.97 18.72
CA ILE A 107 8.19 -17.52 19.18
C ILE A 107 7.40 -16.45 19.93
N MET A 108 8.04 -15.68 20.81
CA MET A 108 7.38 -14.61 21.57
C MET A 108 6.90 -13.47 20.65
N LEU A 109 7.69 -13.09 19.65
CA LEU A 109 7.30 -12.09 18.63
C LEU A 109 6.13 -12.55 17.76
N THR A 110 6.02 -13.85 17.48
CA THR A 110 4.99 -14.41 16.59
C THR A 110 3.76 -14.95 17.33
N ARG A 111 3.62 -14.70 18.63
CA ARG A 111 2.44 -15.14 19.39
C ARG A 111 1.17 -14.54 18.79
N GLU A 112 0.10 -15.33 18.82
CA GLU A 112 -1.20 -14.86 18.35
C GLU A 112 -1.67 -13.68 19.21
N VAL A 113 -1.86 -12.54 18.54
CA VAL A 113 -2.42 -11.34 19.18
C VAL A 113 -3.93 -11.55 19.33
N PRO A 114 -4.51 -11.44 20.54
CA PRO A 114 -5.95 -11.53 20.72
C PRO A 114 -6.60 -10.38 19.94
N ARG A 115 -7.24 -10.71 18.82
CA ARG A 115 -7.88 -9.72 17.96
C ARG A 115 -9.18 -9.28 18.61
N ILE A 116 -9.35 -7.97 18.71
CA ILE A 116 -10.55 -7.35 19.31
C ILE A 116 -11.76 -7.73 18.43
N PRO A 117 -12.94 -8.07 19.01
CA PRO A 117 -14.13 -8.44 18.23
C PRO A 117 -14.57 -7.34 17.25
N GLN A 118 -14.22 -6.08 17.51
CA GLN A 118 -14.44 -4.96 16.59
C GLN A 118 -13.70 -5.14 15.25
N GLU A 119 -12.48 -5.70 15.25
CA GLU A 119 -11.79 -6.03 13.99
C GLU A 119 -12.53 -7.13 13.23
N ALA A 120 -13.05 -8.14 13.94
CA ALA A 120 -13.83 -9.21 13.32
C ALA A 120 -15.15 -8.66 12.75
N ALA A 121 -15.85 -7.81 13.49
CA ALA A 121 -17.06 -7.13 13.05
C ALA A 121 -16.79 -6.24 11.82
N PHE A 122 -15.68 -5.51 11.81
CA PHE A 122 -15.27 -4.72 10.64
C PHE A 122 -14.97 -5.61 9.44
N ARG A 123 -14.23 -6.73 9.61
CA ARG A 123 -13.98 -7.69 8.53
C ARG A 123 -15.29 -8.27 7.98
N LEU A 124 -16.24 -8.64 8.85
CA LEU A 124 -17.57 -9.09 8.45
C LEU A 124 -18.33 -7.99 7.68
N PHE A 125 -18.28 -6.75 8.15
CA PHE A 125 -18.86 -5.61 7.45
C PHE A 125 -18.24 -5.41 6.06
N THR A 126 -16.92 -5.48 5.93
CA THR A 126 -16.25 -5.36 4.62
C THR A 126 -16.59 -6.49 3.66
N LEU A 127 -16.82 -7.70 4.17
CA LEU A 127 -17.33 -8.84 3.41
C LEU A 127 -18.75 -8.56 2.88
N GLY A 128 -19.60 -7.98 3.72
CA GLY A 128 -20.95 -7.56 3.37
C GLY A 128 -21.03 -6.33 2.48
N LEU A 129 -19.99 -5.48 2.45
CA LEU A 129 -19.99 -4.22 1.70
C LEU A 129 -20.25 -4.45 0.20
N LYS A 130 -19.62 -5.47 -0.40
CA LYS A 130 -19.87 -5.81 -1.81
C LYS A 130 -21.32 -6.24 -2.04
N MET A 131 -21.89 -7.00 -1.10
CA MET A 131 -23.28 -7.45 -1.16
C MET A 131 -24.29 -6.33 -0.89
N MET A 132 -23.93 -5.29 -0.13
CA MET A 132 -24.76 -4.10 0.08
C MET A 132 -24.68 -3.11 -1.08
N LEU A 133 -23.53 -3.03 -1.77
CA LEU A 133 -23.35 -2.14 -2.91
C LEU A 133 -24.07 -2.65 -4.16
N LEU A 134 -24.17 -3.97 -4.36
CA LEU A 134 -24.84 -4.55 -5.53
C LEU A 134 -26.33 -4.14 -5.64
N PRO A 135 -27.18 -4.27 -4.60
CA PRO A 135 -28.56 -3.79 -4.65
C PRO A 135 -28.66 -2.29 -4.86
N ARG A 136 -27.74 -1.51 -4.28
CA ARG A 136 -27.72 -0.05 -4.47
C ARG A 136 -27.37 0.34 -5.90
N LEU A 137 -26.45 -0.39 -6.54
CA LEU A 137 -26.14 -0.22 -7.96
C LEU A 137 -27.33 -0.61 -8.84
N VAL A 138 -28.00 -1.73 -8.54
CA VAL A 138 -29.19 -2.17 -9.29
C VAL A 138 -30.32 -1.15 -9.15
N ALA A 139 -30.65 -0.72 -7.94
CA ALA A 139 -31.69 0.30 -7.71
C ALA A 139 -31.32 1.66 -8.34
N GLY A 140 -30.04 2.05 -8.29
CA GLY A 140 -29.56 3.27 -8.96
C GLY A 140 -29.68 3.18 -10.48
N VAL A 141 -29.38 2.01 -11.06
CA VAL A 141 -29.57 1.73 -12.48
C VAL A 141 -31.06 1.73 -12.85
N GLU A 142 -31.93 1.15 -12.02
CA GLU A 142 -33.39 1.15 -12.22
C GLU A 142 -34.02 2.55 -12.10
N LEU A 143 -33.45 3.45 -11.31
CA LEU A 143 -33.92 4.83 -11.19
C LEU A 143 -33.36 5.74 -12.29
N MET A 144 -32.10 5.54 -12.69
CA MET A 144 -31.47 6.36 -13.72
C MET A 144 -31.80 5.91 -15.15
N LEU A 145 -32.00 4.60 -15.40
CA LEU A 145 -32.35 4.10 -16.73
C LEU A 145 -33.63 4.74 -17.28
N PRO A 146 -34.75 4.82 -16.54
CA PRO A 146 -35.95 5.51 -17.02
C PRO A 146 -35.67 6.98 -17.32
N SER A 147 -34.95 7.69 -16.46
CA SER A 147 -34.61 9.12 -16.69
C SER A 147 -33.71 9.34 -17.91
N TRP A 148 -32.78 8.43 -18.15
CA TRP A 148 -31.86 8.49 -19.29
C TRP A 148 -32.57 8.08 -20.58
N VAL A 149 -33.45 7.08 -20.52
CA VAL A 149 -34.32 6.69 -21.62
C VAL A 149 -35.31 7.80 -21.96
N THR A 150 -35.90 8.50 -20.99
CA THR A 150 -36.80 9.64 -21.29
C THR A 150 -36.05 10.82 -21.88
N MET A 151 -34.86 11.16 -21.35
CA MET A 151 -34.03 12.25 -21.90
C MET A 151 -33.56 11.96 -23.34
N ASN A 152 -33.23 10.71 -23.66
CA ASN A 152 -32.82 10.32 -25.02
C ASN A 152 -34.00 10.00 -25.94
N ALA A 153 -35.16 9.60 -25.41
CA ALA A 153 -36.37 9.40 -26.20
C ALA A 153 -36.92 10.74 -26.69
N GLU A 154 -36.82 11.80 -25.88
CA GLU A 154 -37.16 13.16 -26.32
C GLU A 154 -36.24 13.63 -27.46
N SER A 155 -34.93 13.34 -27.40
CA SER A 155 -34.02 13.68 -28.50
C SER A 155 -34.32 12.86 -29.77
N LEU A 156 -34.57 11.55 -29.66
CA LEU A 156 -34.91 10.69 -30.80
C LEU A 156 -36.30 11.00 -31.39
N LEU A 157 -37.28 11.38 -30.56
CA LEU A 157 -38.60 11.82 -31.03
C LEU A 157 -38.51 13.18 -31.72
N SER A 158 -37.67 14.10 -31.24
CA SER A 158 -37.44 15.39 -31.89
C SER A 158 -36.73 15.23 -33.25
N GLU A 159 -35.77 14.31 -33.36
CA GLU A 159 -35.12 13.97 -34.63
C GLU A 159 -36.08 13.27 -35.61
N GLY A 160 -36.95 12.39 -35.11
CA GLY A 160 -37.98 11.73 -35.92
C GLY A 160 -39.09 12.66 -36.41
N LEU A 161 -39.46 13.68 -35.61
CA LEU A 161 -40.44 14.70 -36.02
C LEU A 161 -39.81 15.72 -36.98
N ALA A 162 -38.55 16.11 -36.75
CA ALA A 162 -37.79 16.96 -37.67
C ALA A 162 -37.59 16.26 -39.03
N GLY A 163 -37.37 14.95 -39.05
CA GLY A 163 -37.28 14.16 -40.28
C GLY A 163 -38.60 14.08 -41.07
N LYS A 164 -39.75 13.99 -40.39
CA LYS A 164 -41.08 13.96 -41.04
C LYS A 164 -41.56 15.32 -41.54
N VAL A 165 -41.16 16.41 -40.89
CA VAL A 165 -41.47 17.77 -41.37
C VAL A 165 -40.55 18.15 -42.54
N ALA A 166 -39.31 17.65 -42.56
CA ALA A 166 -38.39 17.84 -43.70
C ALA A 166 -38.80 17.07 -44.97
N GLU A 167 -39.51 15.94 -44.85
CA GLU A 167 -40.03 15.20 -46.03
C GLU A 167 -41.30 15.82 -46.64
N ALA A 168 -42.00 16.71 -45.92
CA ALA A 168 -43.25 17.32 -46.40
C ALA A 168 -43.07 18.71 -47.04
N ASP A 169 -41.89 19.33 -46.91
CA ASP A 169 -41.66 20.74 -47.28
C ASP A 169 -40.46 20.94 -48.24
N GLY A 170 -40.05 19.88 -48.96
CA GLY A 170 -38.74 19.79 -49.61
C GLY A 170 -38.68 19.68 -51.13
N ASP A 171 -39.77 19.89 -51.88
CA ASP A 171 -39.73 19.98 -53.35
C ASP A 171 -39.34 21.40 -53.80
N GLY A 172 -38.03 21.73 -53.66
CA GLY A 172 -37.56 23.10 -53.83
C GLY A 172 -36.06 23.25 -54.16
N LYS A 173 -35.61 22.57 -55.22
CA LYS A 173 -34.56 22.97 -56.18
C LYS A 173 -33.41 23.93 -55.73
N ALA A 174 -32.18 23.45 -55.93
CA ALA A 174 -30.90 24.17 -56.19
C ALA A 174 -30.19 24.81 -54.98
N THR A 175 -28.86 24.79 -54.77
CA THR A 175 -27.67 24.36 -55.54
C THR A 175 -26.44 24.56 -54.63
N GLY A 176 -25.51 23.59 -54.60
CA GLY A 176 -24.06 23.78 -54.36
C GLY A 176 -23.61 24.13 -52.93
N ALA A 177 -22.40 23.82 -52.48
CA ALA A 177 -21.29 23.02 -52.96
C ALA A 177 -20.26 22.94 -51.78
N VAL A 178 -19.42 21.89 -51.77
CA VAL A 178 -18.09 21.81 -51.09
C VAL A 178 -18.13 21.69 -49.54
N ALA A 179 -18.02 20.52 -48.90
CA ALA A 179 -16.88 19.59 -48.76
C ALA A 179 -15.62 20.19 -48.06
N ASP A 180 -15.45 19.95 -46.76
CA ASP A 180 -14.17 19.62 -46.10
C ASP A 180 -14.41 19.50 -44.58
N ALA A 181 -14.27 18.32 -43.97
CA ALA A 181 -13.03 17.69 -43.49
C ALA A 181 -12.72 18.03 -42.02
N ALA A 182 -12.90 17.00 -41.18
CA ALA A 182 -12.11 16.62 -40.01
C ALA A 182 -11.51 17.71 -39.08
N ALA A 183 -11.98 17.74 -37.82
CA ALA A 183 -11.17 17.47 -36.62
C ALA A 183 -11.90 17.88 -35.32
N PRO A 184 -11.93 17.04 -34.26
CA PRO A 184 -11.91 17.50 -32.87
C PRO A 184 -10.44 17.53 -32.41
N PRO A 185 -10.00 18.46 -31.54
CA PRO A 185 -10.29 18.30 -30.11
C PRO A 185 -10.35 19.63 -29.33
N SER A 186 -10.94 19.65 -28.14
CA SER A 186 -10.58 20.63 -27.10
C SER A 186 -11.02 20.18 -25.72
N ALA A 187 -10.05 19.65 -24.97
CA ALA A 187 -10.08 19.69 -23.51
C ALA A 187 -9.81 21.14 -23.09
N SER A 188 -10.74 21.78 -22.37
CA SER A 188 -10.47 23.04 -21.69
C SER A 188 -10.24 22.77 -20.19
N SER A 189 -9.00 23.00 -19.80
CA SER A 189 -8.56 23.16 -18.42
C SER A 189 -8.85 24.56 -17.91
N ALA A 190 -9.23 24.64 -16.64
CA ALA A 190 -8.77 25.62 -15.65
C ALA A 190 -9.19 27.10 -15.75
N GLY A 191 -9.73 27.57 -14.62
CA GLY A 191 -9.87 28.97 -14.22
C GLY A 191 -11.34 29.33 -13.97
N ALA A 192 -11.75 30.05 -12.93
CA ALA A 192 -11.12 30.65 -11.76
C ALA A 192 -12.27 31.34 -10.99
N SER A 193 -12.32 31.24 -9.66
CA SER A 193 -12.98 32.16 -8.68
C SER A 193 -13.27 31.38 -7.40
N GLU A 194 -12.44 31.43 -6.36
CA GLU A 194 -12.44 32.44 -5.28
C GLU A 194 -13.81 32.61 -4.59
N ASP A 195 -13.92 32.13 -3.34
CA ASP A 195 -14.01 32.98 -2.13
C ASP A 195 -14.77 32.29 -0.98
N SER A 196 -14.39 32.65 0.25
CA SER A 196 -14.92 32.34 1.59
C SER A 196 -14.00 31.50 2.50
N GLY A 197 -13.09 32.21 3.16
CA GLY A 197 -12.31 31.74 4.29
C GLY A 197 -13.09 31.72 5.61
N SER A 198 -12.58 30.93 6.56
CA SER A 198 -12.72 31.20 8.00
C SER A 198 -11.58 30.53 8.73
N ALA A 199 -10.62 31.35 9.16
CA ALA A 199 -9.58 31.00 10.09
C ALA A 199 -10.14 30.96 11.52
N ASN A 200 -9.72 29.97 12.32
CA ASN A 200 -9.59 30.16 13.75
C ASN A 200 -8.46 29.28 14.28
N ALA A 201 -7.32 29.94 14.52
CA ALA A 201 -6.24 29.44 15.36
C ALA A 201 -6.48 30.00 16.77
N GLU A 202 -6.72 29.11 17.73
CA GLU A 202 -6.91 29.46 19.13
C GLU A 202 -5.55 29.38 19.86
N LYS A 203 -5.19 30.49 20.50
CA LYS A 203 -4.03 30.60 21.40
C LYS A 203 -4.33 29.92 22.74
N LYS A 204 -3.37 29.14 23.24
CA LYS A 204 -2.93 29.21 24.63
C LYS A 204 -1.44 28.92 24.72
#